data_AF-A0A660T4R6-F1
#
_entry.id   AF-A0A660T4R6-F1
#
_cell.length_a   1.000
_cell.length_b   1.000
_cell.length_c   1.000
_cell.angle_alpha   90.00
_cell.angle_beta   90.00
_cell.angle_gamma   90.00
#
_symmetry.space_group_name_H-M   'P 1'
#
loop_
_entity.id
_entity.type
_entity.pdbx_description
1 polymer ?
#
loop_
_entity_poly.entity_id
_entity_poly.type
_entity_poly.pdbx_seq_one_letter_code
_entity_poly.pdbx_strand_id
1 'polypeptide(L)' 'MLLKRSNESRLKLKEYLRLGEVVVMACDTIYGFIGRVPDTEDLIRAIKGRDEKSPFLQLISDTSALEAVAVLPR' A
#
# COMPACT_ATOMS: atom_id res chain seq x y z
N MET A 1 -6.14 13.44 -6.17
CA MET A 1 -6.37 13.17 -7.61
C MET A 1 -7.15 11.88 -7.76
N LEU A 2 -8.26 11.86 -8.50
CA LEU A 2 -9.06 10.65 -8.72
C LEU A 2 -8.69 10.03 -10.07
N LEU A 3 -8.18 8.80 -10.03
CA LEU A 3 -7.68 8.10 -11.20
C LEU A 3 -8.61 6.94 -11.59
N LYS A 4 -9.03 6.90 -12.86
CA LYS A 4 -9.81 5.77 -13.40
C LYS A 4 -8.90 4.57 -13.63
N ARG A 5 -9.42 3.34 -13.58
CA ARG A 5 -8.63 2.14 -13.91
C ARG A 5 -8.12 2.22 -15.36
N SER A 6 -6.84 2.53 -15.53
CA SER A 6 -6.17 2.68 -16.82
C SER A 6 -4.66 2.46 -16.65
N ASN A 7 -3.93 2.28 -17.75
CA ASN A 7 -2.47 2.18 -17.71
C ASN A 7 -1.82 3.47 -17.20
N GLU A 8 -2.34 4.63 -17.59
CA GLU A 8 -1.86 5.93 -17.10
C GLU A 8 -1.96 6.03 -15.57
N SER A 9 -3.09 5.58 -15.01
CA SER A 9 -3.29 5.58 -13.57
C SER A 9 -2.33 4.67 -12.82
N ARG A 10 -1.97 3.53 -13.41
CA ARG A 10 -0.97 2.61 -12.83
C ARG A 10 0.43 3.25 -12.85
N LEU A 11 0.77 3.96 -13.92
CA LEU A 11 2.05 4.69 -14.02
C LEU A 11 2.15 5.79 -12.97
N LYS A 12 1.09 6.61 -12.83
CA LYS A 12 1.00 7.64 -11.79
C LYS A 12 1.08 7.04 -10.39
N LEU A 13 0.32 5.99 -10.11
CA LEU A 13 0.39 5.27 -8.82
C LEU A 13 1.83 4.84 -8.52
N LYS A 14 2.51 4.21 -9.49
CA LYS A 14 3.91 3.79 -9.33
C LYS A 14 4.83 4.97 -9.03
N GLU A 15 4.64 6.10 -9.69
CA GLU A 15 5.43 7.32 -9.46
C GLU A 15 5.24 7.85 -8.03
N TYR A 16 4.00 8.03 -7.58
CA TYR A 16 3.70 8.50 -6.22
C TYR A 16 4.26 7.56 -5.15
N LEU A 17 4.09 6.24 -5.32
CA LEU A 17 4.66 5.27 -4.38
C LEU A 17 6.20 5.32 -4.36
N ARG A 18 6.87 5.61 -5.49
CA ARG A 18 8.33 5.77 -5.52
C ARG A 18 8.80 7.03 -4.81
N LEU A 19 8.00 8.09 -4.84
CA LEU A 19 8.26 9.35 -4.15
C LEU A 19 8.00 9.29 -2.64
N GLY A 20 7.48 8.17 -2.12
CA GLY A 20 7.15 8.02 -0.70
C GLY A 20 5.78 8.61 -0.32
N GLU A 21 4.94 8.89 -1.30
CA GLU A 21 3.60 9.43 -1.10
C GLU A 21 2.60 8.33 -0.73
N VAL A 22 1.53 8.71 -0.02
CA VAL A 22 0.41 7.83 0.31
C VAL A 22 -0.76 8.10 -0.65
N VAL A 23 -1.32 7.04 -1.21
CA VAL A 23 -2.39 7.11 -2.22
C VAL A 23 -3.63 6.39 -1.71
N VAL A 24 -4.81 6.98 -1.94
CA VAL A 24 -6.10 6.28 -1.79
C VAL A 24 -6.37 5.51 -3.07
N MET A 25 -6.47 4.19 -2.97
CA MET A 25 -6.68 3.29 -4.11
C MET A 25 -7.95 2.46 -3.91
N ALA A 26 -8.71 2.25 -4.98
CA ALA A 26 -9.78 1.26 -4.99
C ALA A 26 -9.18 -0.16 -4.98
N CYS A 27 -9.59 -0.99 -4.04
CA CYS A 27 -9.31 -2.43 -4.04
C CYS A 27 -10.60 -3.21 -4.30
N ASP A 28 -10.50 -4.53 -4.42
CA ASP A 28 -11.62 -5.40 -4.77
C ASP A 28 -12.79 -5.32 -3.77
N THR A 29 -12.49 -5.03 -2.49
CA THR A 29 -13.49 -4.97 -1.41
C THR A 29 -13.76 -3.55 -0.91
N ILE A 30 -12.70 -2.78 -0.64
CA ILE A 30 -12.77 -1.43 -0.05
C ILE A 30 -11.68 -0.53 -0.64
N TYR A 31 -11.78 0.78 -0.40
CA TYR A 31 -10.67 1.69 -0.64
C TYR A 31 -9.61 1.54 0.46
N GLY A 32 -8.34 1.55 0.06
CA GLY A 32 -7.18 1.49 0.96
C GLY A 32 -6.33 2.75 0.88
N PHE A 33 -5.74 3.15 2.01
CA PHE A 33 -4.56 4.01 2.02
C PHE A 33 -3.35 3.13 1.79
N ILE A 34 -2.62 3.38 0.70
CA ILE A 34 -1.51 2.56 0.22
C ILE A 34 -0.26 3.43 0.15
N GLY A 35 0.86 2.88 0.58
CA GLY A 35 2.16 3.53 0.49
C GLY A 35 3.26 2.49 0.42
N ARG A 36 4.51 2.95 0.24
CA ARG A 36 5.68 2.07 0.17
C ARG A 36 6.03 1.54 1.56
N VAL A 37 6.24 0.23 1.66
CA VAL A 37 6.75 -0.42 2.88
C VAL A 37 8.28 -0.32 2.90
N PRO A 38 8.91 -0.02 4.05
CA PRO A 38 8.30 0.36 5.34
C PRO A 38 8.01 1.86 5.47
N ASP A 39 8.51 2.67 4.53
CA ASP A 39 8.73 4.11 4.70
C ASP A 39 7.49 4.94 5.05
N THR A 40 6.30 4.50 4.60
CA THR A 40 5.06 5.28 4.73
C THR A 40 4.16 4.85 5.88
N GLU A 41 4.59 3.89 6.70
CA GLU A 41 3.73 3.30 7.73
C GLU A 41 3.23 4.35 8.74
N ASP A 42 4.12 5.18 9.29
CA ASP A 42 3.77 6.20 10.27
C ASP A 42 2.80 7.24 9.69
N LEU A 43 3.01 7.62 8.44
CA LEU A 43 2.10 8.54 7.73
C LEU A 43 0.71 7.92 7.56
N ILE A 44 0.63 6.63 7.19
CA ILE A 44 -0.66 5.92 7.07
C ILE A 44 -1.32 5.80 8.46
N ARG A 45 -0.58 5.54 9.53
CA ARG A 45 -1.11 5.51 10.91
C ARG A 45 -1.69 6.86 11.30
N ALA A 46 -0.94 7.95 11.07
CA ALA A 46 -1.37 9.31 11.35
C ALA A 46 -2.65 9.67 10.57
N ILE A 47 -2.72 9.37 9.27
CA ILE A 47 -3.91 9.59 8.44
C ILE A 47 -5.13 8.85 8.99
N LYS A 48 -4.94 7.60 9.45
CA LYS A 48 -6.05 6.78 9.96
C LYS A 48 -6.44 7.11 11.41
N GLY A 49 -5.69 7.98 12.10
CA GLY A 49 -5.88 8.27 13.52
C GLY A 49 -5.82 7.00 14.39
N ARG A 50 -4.99 6.01 13.99
CA ARG A 50 -4.87 4.74 14.70
C ARG A 50 -3.70 4.81 15.69
N ASP A 51 -4.02 4.79 16.98
CA ASP A 51 -3.04 4.53 18.05
C ASP A 51 -2.67 3.03 18.17
N GLU A 52 -3.46 2.15 17.55
CA GLU A 52 -3.30 0.71 17.66
C GLU A 52 -2.07 0.19 16.90
N LYS A 53 -1.24 -0.63 17.56
CA LYS A 53 -0.10 -1.37 16.97
C LYS A 53 -0.50 -2.49 16.00
N SER A 54 -1.77 -2.57 15.62
CA SER A 54 -2.28 -3.56 14.67
C SER A 54 -1.49 -3.47 13.35
N PRO A 55 -0.98 -4.60 12.81
CA PRO A 55 -0.19 -4.59 11.59
C PRO A 55 -1.05 -4.23 10.36
N PHE A 56 -0.42 -3.68 9.33
CA PHE A 56 -1.05 -3.45 8.04
C PHE A 56 -0.92 -4.66 7.12
N LEU A 57 -1.86 -4.78 6.18
CA LEU A 57 -1.74 -5.73 5.08
C LEU A 57 -0.65 -5.23 4.11
N GLN A 58 0.27 -6.12 3.73
CA GLN A 58 1.20 -5.87 2.62
C GLN A 58 0.62 -6.46 1.34
N LEU A 59 0.53 -5.63 0.30
CA LEU A 59 0.04 -6.06 -1.01
C LEU A 59 1.22 -6.56 -1.85
N ILE A 60 1.12 -7.80 -2.34
CA ILE A 60 2.06 -8.38 -3.30
C ILE A 60 1.38 -8.54 -4.66
N SER A 61 2.16 -8.45 -5.74
CA SER A 61 1.63 -8.57 -7.12
C SER A 61 1.21 -9.99 -7.47
N ASP A 62 1.92 -10.96 -6.92
CA ASP A 62 1.77 -12.38 -7.21
C ASP A 62 2.53 -13.20 -6.14
N THR A 63 2.35 -14.52 -6.19
CA THR A 63 2.88 -15.45 -5.18
C THR A 63 4.39 -15.58 -5.17
N SER A 64 5.10 -15.16 -6.24
CA SER A 64 6.57 -15.23 -6.24
C SER A 64 7.21 -14.30 -5.21
N ALA A 65 6.51 -13.22 -4.83
CA ALA A 65 6.97 -12.29 -3.80
C ALA A 65 6.76 -12.78 -2.37
N LEU A 66 6.05 -13.91 -2.18
CA LEU A 66 5.64 -14.37 -0.86
C LEU A 66 6.84 -14.65 0.06
N GLU A 67 7.87 -15.32 -0.43
CA GLU A 67 9.07 -15.64 0.36
C GLU A 67 9.81 -14.40 0.86
N ALA A 68 9.73 -13.28 0.13
CA ALA A 68 10.39 -12.05 0.49
C ALA A 68 9.66 -11.27 1.60
N VAL A 69 8.36 -11.51 1.79
CA VAL A 69 7.52 -10.74 2.73
C VAL A 69 6.94 -11.59 3.87
N ALA A 70 6.87 -12.91 3.69
CA ALA A 70 6.30 -13.81 4.68
C ALA A 70 7.30 -14.04 5.83
N VAL A 71 6.84 -13.79 7.05
CA VAL A 71 7.49 -14.34 8.24
C VAL A 71 6.84 -15.70 8.50
N LEU A 72 7.45 -16.76 7.97
CA LEU A 72 6.99 -18.12 8.24
C LEU A 72 7.34 -18.51 9.68
N PRO A 73 6.37 -18.93 10.51
CA PRO A 73 6.69 -19.49 11.81
C PRO A 73 7.55 -20.74 11.61
N ARG A 74 8.68 -20.79 12.32
CA ARG A 74 9.56 -21.97 12.36
C ARG A 74 8.94 -23.10 13.17
#